data_AF-A0A9W3DQR7-F1
#
_entry.id   AF-A0A9W3DQR7-F1
#
_cell.length_a   1.000
_cell.length_b   1.000
_cell.length_c   1.000
_cell.angle_alpha   90.00
_cell.angle_beta   90.00
_cell.angle_gamma   90.00
#
_symmetry.space_group_name_H-M   'P 1'
#
loop_
_entity.id
_entity.type
_entity.pdbx_description
1 polymer ?
#
loop_
_entity_poly.entity_id
_entity_poly.type
_entity_poly.pdbx_seq_one_letter_code
_entity_poly.pdbx_strand_id
1 'polypeptide(L)'
;MIVTWLAGKSSNDGICALQKSIDNLNKALEYNKNLERKYLEEAAKRLEEAKVKHRANDREGSLFSFKTKVLFERAAQDFRDFQISGRTDLILLEKLKEEAMERLRKEDFTAKKSTNVFIYFCLFLLLLNYFGSF
;
A
#
# COMPACT_ATOMS: atom_id res chain seq x y z
N MET A 1 24.55 -24.70 15.70
CA MET A 1 23.53 -24.57 14.63
C MET A 1 22.25 -23.89 15.14
N ILE A 2 22.37 -22.83 15.95
CA ILE A 2 21.24 -22.10 16.59
C ILE A 2 21.19 -20.63 16.14
N VAL A 3 22.30 -20.11 15.59
CA VAL A 3 22.42 -18.69 15.18
C VAL A 3 21.65 -18.38 13.89
N THR A 4 21.33 -19.39 13.07
CA THR A 4 20.56 -19.21 11.82
C THR A 4 19.06 -19.06 12.05
N TRP A 5 18.53 -19.38 13.23
CA TRP A 5 17.09 -19.28 13.53
C TRP A 5 16.70 -17.86 14.00
N LEU A 6 17.62 -17.14 14.65
CA LEU A 6 17.42 -15.73 15.04
C LEU A 6 17.59 -14.73 13.87
N ALA A 7 18.14 -15.17 12.74
CA ALA A 7 18.22 -14.40 11.50
C ALA A 7 16.93 -14.47 10.65
N GLY A 8 15.93 -15.24 11.10
CA GLY A 8 14.80 -15.74 10.31
C GLY A 8 13.65 -14.77 10.05
N LYS A 9 13.93 -13.53 9.69
CA LYS A 9 12.97 -12.76 8.88
C LYS A 9 13.66 -12.43 7.58
N SER A 10 13.42 -13.25 6.56
CA SER A 10 14.02 -13.00 5.27
C SER A 10 13.52 -11.64 4.77
N SER A 11 14.39 -10.86 4.14
CA SER A 11 14.02 -9.60 3.49
C SER A 11 12.87 -9.78 2.50
N ASN A 12 12.71 -10.99 1.96
CA ASN A 12 11.60 -11.43 1.12
C ASN A 12 10.24 -11.44 1.86
N ASP A 13 10.22 -11.85 3.13
CA ASP A 13 9.01 -11.83 3.97
C ASP A 13 8.54 -10.39 4.22
N GLY A 14 9.48 -9.46 4.35
CA GLY A 14 9.21 -8.02 4.47
C GLY A 14 8.54 -7.43 3.22
N ILE A 15 9.04 -7.77 2.03
CA ILE A 15 8.44 -7.35 0.75
C ILE A 15 7.05 -7.96 0.57
N CYS A 16 6.88 -9.24 0.90
CA CYS A 16 5.58 -9.90 0.81
C CYS A 16 4.55 -9.23 1.75
N ALA A 17 4.96 -8.89 2.98
CA ALA A 17 4.12 -8.14 3.91
C ALA A 17 3.75 -6.74 3.36
N LEU A 18 4.71 -6.01 2.78
CA LEU A 18 4.45 -4.71 2.15
C LEU A 18 3.47 -4.83 0.97
N GLN A 19 3.64 -5.84 0.10
CA GLN A 19 2.71 -6.10 -1.00
C GLN A 19 1.30 -6.36 -0.48
N LYS A 20 1.15 -7.18 0.56
CA LYS A 20 -0.16 -7.46 1.17
C LYS A 20 -0.80 -6.20 1.75
N SER A 21 -0.01 -5.32 2.38
CA SER A 21 -0.51 -4.03 2.86
C SER A 21 -0.95 -3.12 1.72
N ILE A 22 -0.19 -3.05 0.62
CA ILE A 22 -0.55 -2.31 -0.60
C ILE A 22 -1.87 -2.84 -1.18
N ASP A 23 -2.03 -4.16 -1.30
CA ASP A 23 -3.24 -4.78 -1.84
C ASP A 23 -4.46 -4.49 -0.97
N ASN A 24 -4.31 -4.57 0.35
CA ASN A 24 -5.37 -4.25 1.31
C ASN A 24 -5.76 -2.77 1.24
N LEU A 25 -4.79 -1.87 1.15
CA LEU A 25 -5.03 -0.43 1.06
C LEU A 25 -5.75 -0.08 -0.25
N ASN A 26 -5.35 -0.69 -1.37
CA ASN A 26 -6.05 -0.54 -2.65
C ASN A 26 -7.52 -1.00 -2.57
N LYS A 27 -7.79 -2.14 -1.94
CA LYS A 27 -9.17 -2.61 -1.71
C LYS A 27 -9.97 -1.65 -0.85
N ALA A 28 -9.37 -1.12 0.22
CA ALA A 28 -10.01 -0.15 1.09
C ALA A 28 -10.30 1.17 0.36
N LEU A 29 -9.39 1.65 -0.48
CA LEU A 29 -9.59 2.84 -1.32
C LEU A 29 -10.74 2.66 -2.30
N GLU A 30 -10.82 1.52 -2.97
CA GLU A 30 -11.92 1.22 -3.90
C GLU A 30 -13.27 1.10 -3.17
N TYR A 31 -13.27 0.50 -1.98
CA TYR A 31 -14.44 0.45 -1.11
C TYR A 31 -14.90 1.87 -0.71
N ASN A 32 -13.98 2.72 -0.27
CA ASN A 32 -14.29 4.10 0.13
C ASN A 32 -14.80 4.95 -1.05
N LYS A 33 -14.22 4.76 -2.24
CA LYS A 33 -14.71 5.40 -3.48
C LYS A 33 -16.15 5.00 -3.79
N ASN A 34 -16.50 3.73 -3.59
CA ASN A 34 -17.87 3.24 -3.75
C ASN A 34 -18.83 3.84 -2.72
N LEU A 35 -18.39 4.00 -1.47
CA LEU A 35 -19.17 4.68 -0.44
C LEU A 35 -19.37 6.17 -0.74
N GLU A 36 -18.33 6.89 -1.13
CA GLU A 36 -18.42 8.30 -1.54
C GLU A 36 -19.50 8.47 -2.62
N ARG A 37 -19.43 7.68 -3.69
CA ARG A 37 -20.43 7.70 -4.77
C ARG A 37 -21.83 7.43 -4.25
N LYS A 38 -22.01 6.39 -3.42
CA LYS A 38 -23.31 6.06 -2.84
C LYS A 38 -23.89 7.22 -2.03
N TYR A 39 -23.06 7.89 -1.21
CA TYR A 39 -23.52 9.04 -0.44
C TYR A 39 -23.87 10.25 -1.30
N LEU A 40 -23.13 10.50 -2.38
CA LEU A 40 -23.48 11.55 -3.34
C LEU A 40 -24.80 11.24 -4.07
N GLU A 41 -25.04 9.98 -4.43
CA GLU A 41 -26.32 9.54 -5.01
C GLU A 41 -27.48 9.73 -4.03
N GLU A 42 -27.30 9.35 -2.76
CA GLU A 42 -28.32 9.58 -1.72
C GLU A 42 -28.55 11.07 -1.46
N ALA A 43 -27.52 11.90 -1.48
CA ALA A 43 -27.64 13.36 -1.38
C ALA A 43 -28.48 13.93 -2.54
N ALA A 44 -28.25 13.46 -3.77
CA ALA A 44 -29.01 13.87 -4.95
C ALA A 44 -30.50 13.47 -4.82
N LYS A 45 -30.79 12.24 -4.36
CA LYS A 45 -32.18 11.81 -4.09
C LYS A 45 -32.86 12.70 -3.06
N ARG A 46 -32.19 13.01 -1.94
CA ARG A 46 -32.72 13.89 -0.90
C ARG A 46 -32.97 15.31 -1.39
N LEU A 47 -32.15 15.80 -2.31
CA LEU A 47 -32.38 17.09 -2.96
C LEU A 47 -33.67 17.08 -3.79
N GLU A 48 -33.91 16.05 -4.59
CA GLU A 48 -35.13 15.93 -5.37
C GLU A 48 -36.37 15.79 -4.47
N GLU A 49 -36.30 15.00 -3.40
CA GLU A 49 -37.37 14.93 -2.38
C GLU A 49 -37.67 16.30 -1.76
N ALA A 50 -36.62 17.07 -1.42
CA ALA A 50 -36.79 18.40 -0.84
C ALA A 50 -37.52 19.34 -1.81
N LYS A 51 -37.21 19.27 -3.12
CA LYS A 51 -37.90 20.04 -4.17
C LYS A 51 -39.36 19.63 -4.31
N VAL A 52 -39.66 18.33 -4.30
CA VAL A 52 -41.04 17.82 -4.39
C VAL A 52 -41.88 18.29 -3.21
N LYS A 53 -41.38 18.14 -1.98
CA LYS A 53 -42.08 18.60 -0.77
C LYS A 53 -42.26 20.10 -0.73
N HIS A 54 -41.27 20.86 -1.20
CA HIS A 54 -41.40 22.32 -1.31
C HIS A 54 -42.53 22.72 -2.26
N ARG A 55 -42.63 22.08 -3.43
CA ARG A 55 -43.74 22.31 -4.39
C ARG A 55 -45.10 21.92 -3.81
N ALA A 56 -45.14 20.93 -2.92
CA ALA A 56 -46.33 20.53 -2.18
C ALA A 56 -46.65 21.44 -0.97
N ASN A 57 -45.90 22.53 -0.77
CA ASN A 57 -46.01 23.44 0.37
C ASN A 57 -45.72 22.79 1.74
N ASP A 58 -45.11 21.61 1.76
CA ASP A 58 -44.59 20.94 2.95
C ASP A 58 -43.20 21.48 3.31
N ARG A 59 -43.20 22.60 4.04
CA ARG A 59 -41.98 23.32 4.41
C ARG A 59 -41.10 22.53 5.37
N GLU A 60 -41.69 21.87 6.37
CA GLU A 60 -40.94 21.10 7.36
C GLU A 60 -40.30 19.87 6.74
N GLY A 61 -41.05 19.11 5.93
CA GLY A 61 -40.52 17.96 5.24
C GLY A 61 -39.47 18.32 4.19
N SER A 62 -39.62 19.46 3.51
CA SER A 62 -38.59 19.99 2.60
C SER A 62 -37.30 20.33 3.35
N LEU A 63 -37.39 21.05 4.47
CA LEU A 63 -36.25 21.39 5.31
C LEU A 63 -35.55 20.13 5.86
N PHE A 64 -36.32 19.14 6.29
CA PHE A 64 -35.79 17.86 6.75
C PHE A 64 -34.99 17.15 5.65
N SER A 65 -35.57 16.99 4.45
CA SER A 65 -34.88 16.36 3.32
C SER A 65 -33.60 17.14 2.93
N PHE A 66 -33.62 18.47 3.00
CA PHE A 66 -32.44 19.29 2.75
C PHE A 66 -31.34 19.10 3.82
N LYS A 67 -31.69 19.03 5.11
CA LYS A 67 -30.72 18.73 6.17
C LYS A 67 -30.08 17.35 5.97
N THR A 68 -30.88 16.35 5.59
CA THR A 68 -30.39 14.99 5.31
C THR A 68 -29.46 14.95 4.09
N LYS A 69 -29.73 15.72 3.02
CA LYS A 69 -28.80 15.92 1.90
C LYS A 69 -27.42 16.38 2.40
N VAL A 70 -27.39 17.43 3.23
CA VAL A 70 -26.13 17.99 3.75
C VAL A 70 -25.35 16.96 4.57
N LEU A 71 -26.04 16.11 5.35
CA LEU A 71 -25.38 15.02 6.08
C LEU A 71 -24.71 14.01 5.15
N PHE A 72 -25.38 13.63 4.05
CA PHE A 72 -24.79 12.73 3.06
C PHE A 72 -23.63 13.37 2.30
N GLU A 73 -23.70 14.66 1.96
CA GLU A 73 -22.58 15.38 1.35
C GLU A 73 -21.37 15.44 2.29
N ARG A 74 -21.59 15.65 3.59
CA ARG A 74 -20.51 15.63 4.59
C ARG A 74 -19.89 14.23 4.68
N ALA A 75 -20.71 13.18 4.76
CA ALA A 75 -20.19 11.81 4.77
C ALA A 75 -19.38 11.51 3.50
N ALA A 76 -19.84 11.93 2.32
CA ALA A 76 -19.09 11.76 1.08
C ALA A 76 -17.74 12.51 1.12
N GLN A 77 -17.71 13.71 1.68
CA GLN A 77 -16.47 14.46 1.87
C GLN A 77 -15.51 13.72 2.80
N ASP A 78 -15.98 13.15 3.91
CA ASP A 78 -15.13 12.37 4.83
C ASP A 78 -14.46 11.20 4.07
N PHE A 79 -15.21 10.45 3.24
CA PHE A 79 -14.63 9.38 2.41
C PHE A 79 -13.64 9.88 1.37
N ARG A 80 -13.86 11.08 0.82
CA ARG A 80 -12.91 11.71 -0.11
C ARG A 80 -11.61 12.06 0.61
N ASP A 81 -11.69 12.64 1.81
CA ASP A 81 -10.52 13.01 2.60
C ASP A 81 -9.71 11.77 3.02
N PHE A 82 -10.39 10.69 3.43
CA PHE A 82 -9.75 9.39 3.67
C PHE A 82 -9.05 8.83 2.43
N GLN A 83 -9.65 8.97 1.24
CA GLN A 83 -9.03 8.53 0.00
C GLN A 83 -7.75 9.32 -0.33
N ILE A 84 -7.73 10.63 -0.06
CA ILE A 84 -6.53 11.45 -0.26
C ILE A 84 -5.40 10.95 0.65
N SER A 85 -5.67 10.79 1.95
CA SER A 85 -4.68 10.27 2.91
C SER A 85 -4.20 8.88 2.51
N GLY A 86 -5.11 7.97 2.17
CA GLY A 86 -4.76 6.60 1.80
C GLY A 86 -3.94 6.52 0.52
N ARG A 87 -4.11 7.45 -0.44
CA ARG A 87 -3.24 7.51 -1.63
C ARG A 87 -1.82 7.97 -1.28
N THR A 88 -1.67 8.89 -0.34
CA THR A 88 -0.34 9.29 0.16
C THR A 88 0.35 8.11 0.83
N ASP A 89 -0.35 7.36 1.67
CA ASP A 89 0.18 6.16 2.31
C ASP A 89 0.56 5.07 1.29
N LEU A 90 -0.23 4.91 0.23
CA LEU A 90 0.05 3.98 -0.86
C LEU A 90 1.38 4.32 -1.55
N ILE A 91 1.60 5.59 -1.89
CA ILE A 91 2.86 6.06 -2.49
C ILE A 91 4.05 5.76 -1.56
N LEU A 92 3.88 5.97 -0.26
CA LEU A 92 4.93 5.67 0.72
C LEU A 92 5.23 4.17 0.80
N LEU A 93 4.21 3.33 0.82
CA LEU A 93 4.37 1.87 0.84
C LEU A 93 5.04 1.35 -0.43
N GLU A 94 4.69 1.89 -1.59
CA GLU A 94 5.32 1.55 -2.87
C GLU A 94 6.81 1.91 -2.88
N LYS A 95 7.17 3.10 -2.41
CA LYS A 95 8.58 3.51 -2.26
C LYS A 95 9.34 2.61 -1.30
N LEU A 96 8.76 2.30 -0.14
CA LEU A 96 9.39 1.40 0.84
C LEU A 96 9.62 0.00 0.26
N LYS A 97 8.67 -0.50 -0.54
CA LYS A 97 8.81 -1.78 -1.24
C LYS A 97 9.94 -1.72 -2.27
N GLU A 98 10.04 -0.65 -3.05
CA GLU A 98 11.09 -0.44 -4.04
C GLU A 98 12.48 -0.40 -3.38
N GLU A 99 12.63 0.38 -2.30
CA GLU A 99 13.87 0.43 -1.53
C GLU A 99 14.26 -0.94 -0.94
N ALA A 100 13.29 -1.70 -0.43
CA ALA A 100 13.52 -3.03 0.09
C ALA A 100 14.00 -4.00 -1.02
N MET A 101 13.41 -3.93 -2.21
CA MET A 101 13.84 -4.71 -3.38
C MET A 101 15.26 -4.34 -3.83
N GLU A 102 15.61 -3.05 -3.83
CA GLU A 102 16.96 -2.60 -4.17
C GLU A 102 18.01 -3.09 -3.17
N ARG A 103 17.71 -3.05 -1.86
CA ARG A 103 18.62 -3.56 -0.82
C ARG A 103 18.89 -5.04 -1.00
N LEU A 104 17.85 -5.83 -1.23
CA LEU A 104 17.95 -7.26 -1.54
C LEU A 104 18.86 -7.53 -2.74
N ARG A 105 18.65 -6.80 -3.84
CA ARG A 105 19.47 -6.94 -5.05
C ARG A 105 20.94 -6.58 -4.80
N LYS A 106 21.21 -5.56 -3.99
CA LYS A 106 22.57 -5.14 -3.62
C LYS A 106 23.25 -6.19 -2.74
N GLU A 107 22.55 -6.71 -1.73
CA GLU A 107 23.04 -7.76 -0.82
C GLU A 107 23.44 -9.03 -1.60
N ASP A 108 22.56 -9.52 -2.48
CA ASP A 108 22.84 -10.65 -3.38
C ASP A 108 24.09 -10.43 -4.23
N PHE A 109 24.27 -9.20 -4.74
CA PHE A 109 25.43 -8.85 -5.55
C PHE A 109 26.74 -8.87 -4.74
N THR A 110 26.72 -8.33 -3.52
CA THR A 110 27.87 -8.39 -2.59
C THR A 110 28.22 -9.81 -2.18
N ALA A 111 27.24 -10.65 -1.85
CA ALA A 111 27.47 -12.04 -1.46
C ALA A 111 28.07 -12.87 -2.60
N LYS A 112 27.63 -12.63 -3.84
CA LYS A 112 28.19 -13.28 -5.03
C LYS A 112 29.64 -12.85 -5.29
N LYS A 113 29.95 -11.56 -5.11
CA LYS A 113 31.32 -11.03 -5.30
C LYS A 113 32.30 -11.59 -4.27
N SER A 114 31.93 -11.69 -2.99
CA SER A 114 32.79 -12.27 -1.96
C SER A 114 33.07 -13.75 -2.20
N THR A 115 32.06 -14.50 -2.65
CA THR A 115 32.19 -15.94 -2.94
C THR A 115 33.13 -16.17 -4.12
N ASN A 116 33.02 -15.36 -5.17
CA ASN A 116 33.94 -15.41 -6.31
C ASN A 116 35.38 -15.11 -5.90
N VAL A 117 35.63 -14.07 -5.10
CA VAL A 117 36.99 -13.74 -4.61
C VAL A 117 37.58 -14.91 -3.82
N PHE A 118 36.78 -15.55 -2.95
CA PHE A 118 37.22 -16.72 -2.20
C PHE A 118 37.57 -17.90 -3.12
N ILE A 119 36.75 -18.19 -4.13
CA ILE A 119 37.03 -19.24 -5.12
C ILE A 119 38.33 -18.95 -5.88
N TYR A 120 38.53 -17.71 -6.35
CA TYR A 120 39.76 -17.33 -7.05
C TYR A 120 40.99 -17.43 -6.14
N PHE A 121 40.86 -17.05 -4.87
CA PHE A 121 41.94 -17.19 -3.89
C PHE A 121 42.29 -18.67 -3.64
N CYS A 122 41.30 -19.55 -3.50
CA CYS A 122 41.52 -20.99 -3.36
C CYS A 122 42.17 -21.61 -4.60
N LEU A 123 41.74 -21.21 -5.81
CA LEU A 123 42.36 -21.66 -7.06
C LEU A 123 43.82 -21.19 -7.18
N PHE A 124 44.10 -19.96 -6.77
CA PHE A 124 45.46 -19.42 -6.72
C PHE A 124 46.36 -20.20 -5.75
N LEU A 125 45.86 -20.53 -4.56
CA LEU A 125 46.58 -21.37 -3.60
C LEU A 125 46.85 -22.78 -4.14
N LEU A 126 45.90 -23.39 -4.85
CA LEU A 126 46.08 -24.69 -5.49
C LEU A 126 47.16 -24.65 -6.58
N LEU A 127 47.19 -23.60 -7.40
CA LEU A 127 48.24 -23.38 -8.40
C LEU A 127 49.61 -23.24 -7.74
N LEU A 128 49.74 -22.43 -6.69
CA LEU A 128 51.00 -22.29 -5.96
C LEU A 128 51.50 -23.60 -5.36
N ASN A 129 50.59 -24.43 -4.82
CA ASN A 129 50.95 -25.73 -4.25
C ASN A 129 51.41 -26.72 -5.34
N TYR A 130 50.80 -26.66 -6.52
CA TYR A 130 51.17 -27.49 -7.67
C TYR A 130 52.56 -27.14 -8.23
N PHE A 131 52.89 -25.84 -8.31
CA PHE A 131 54.20 -25.38 -8.80
C PHE A 131 55.31 -25.37 -7.73
N GLY A 132 54.97 -25.27 -6.45
CA GLY A 132 55.92 -25.30 -5.33
C GLY A 132 56.33 -26.70 -4.88
N SER A 133 55.75 -27.75 -5.47
CA SER A 133 56.03 -29.16 -5.14
C SER A 133 56.98 -29.85 -6.14
N PHE A 134 57.73 -29.06 -6.92
CA PHE A 134 58.81 -29.49 -7.81
C PHE A 134 60.18 -29.10 -7.21
#